data_AF-A0A8S1H4G2-F1
#
_entry.id   AF-A0A8S1H4G2-F1
#
_cell.length_a   1.000
_cell.length_b   1.000
_cell.length_c   1.000
_cell.angle_alpha   90.00
_cell.angle_beta   90.00
_cell.angle_gamma   90.00
#
_symmetry.space_group_name_H-M   'P 1'
#
loop_
_entity.id
_entity.type
_entity.pdbx_description
1 polymer ?
#
loop_
_entity_poly.entity_id
_entity_poly.type
_entity_poly.pdbx_seq_one_letter_code
_entity_poly.pdbx_strand_id
1 'polypeptide(L)'
;MTRTMTTLTCDSPSSIAGAFRRRTMAAGDALLRDRSKSGDTGDGDSRRRQSYAAGDFELNDWEEERLDIEGFVSDYFAHRALQDGLEWYDAPELPFGVQPEHLMMRDICAIFERRNRHEFESFAEQLFSIPKLTFSLYSEVVQMIGWTGDESCAMSYGRLIGLISFGGLMASRMLAANHSEQVRNMSLYTALFIKSRIKTSWKNDERSWAGFMALSETMKARDDVSRQKKLDEEQRRARNRRWSMIGLGTVAAALGVGVAVVGGRILLNHK
;
A
#
# COMPACT_ATOMS: atom_id res chain seq x y z
N MET A 1 -53.57 15.00 23.82
CA MET A 1 -52.10 14.87 23.80
C MET A 1 -51.77 13.69 22.91
N THR A 2 -51.43 13.95 21.64
CA THR A 2 -51.23 12.93 20.61
C THR A 2 -49.79 13.04 20.14
N ARG A 3 -48.96 12.04 20.44
CA ARG A 3 -47.52 12.05 20.14
C ARG A 3 -47.30 11.22 18.87
N THR A 4 -46.89 11.91 17.81
CA THR A 4 -46.57 11.37 16.49
C THR A 4 -45.34 10.45 16.57
N MET A 5 -45.47 9.23 16.06
CA MET A 5 -44.37 8.32 15.75
C MET A 5 -43.65 8.82 14.49
N THR A 6 -42.35 9.07 14.59
CA THR A 6 -41.48 9.32 13.44
C THR A 6 -40.81 8.01 13.06
N THR A 7 -41.20 7.48 11.90
CA THR A 7 -40.56 6.35 11.22
C THR A 7 -39.17 6.74 10.71
N LEU A 8 -38.13 6.01 11.14
CA LEU A 8 -36.79 6.07 10.57
C LEU A 8 -36.80 5.36 9.20
N THR A 9 -36.64 6.14 8.14
CA THR A 9 -36.45 5.63 6.77
C THR A 9 -35.04 5.10 6.61
N CYS A 10 -34.90 3.84 6.19
CA CYS A 10 -33.62 3.26 5.77
C CYS A 10 -33.14 3.95 4.49
N ASP A 11 -31.89 4.45 4.50
CA ASP A 11 -31.24 5.00 3.33
C ASP A 11 -30.93 3.92 2.29
N SER A 12 -31.26 4.21 1.03
CA SER A 12 -31.05 3.32 -0.12
C SER A 12 -29.56 3.07 -0.43
N PRO A 13 -29.17 1.87 -0.90
CA PRO A 13 -27.78 1.51 -1.26
C PRO A 13 -27.10 2.45 -2.27
N SER A 14 -27.88 3.13 -3.10
CA SER A 14 -27.43 4.12 -4.09
C SER A 14 -26.82 5.39 -3.48
N SER A 15 -27.08 5.68 -2.21
CA SER A 15 -26.54 6.85 -1.49
C SER A 15 -25.06 6.67 -1.13
N ILE A 16 -24.64 5.45 -0.81
CA ILE A 16 -23.28 5.13 -0.37
C ILE A 16 -22.28 5.27 -1.52
N ALA A 17 -22.63 4.76 -2.71
CA ALA A 17 -21.81 4.93 -3.93
C ALA A 17 -21.66 6.41 -4.33
N GLY A 18 -22.69 7.24 -4.08
CA GLY A 18 -22.66 8.68 -4.33
C GLY A 18 -21.79 9.46 -3.32
N ALA A 19 -21.68 8.99 -2.08
CA ALA A 19 -20.73 9.52 -1.10
C ALA A 19 -19.28 9.15 -1.45
N PHE A 20 -19.07 7.92 -1.92
CA PHE A 20 -17.76 7.42 -2.38
C PHE A 20 -17.21 8.22 -3.57
N ARG A 21 -18.06 8.53 -4.56
CA ARG A 21 -17.71 9.28 -5.78
C ARG A 21 -17.20 10.71 -5.51
N ARG A 22 -17.57 11.34 -4.40
CA ARG A 22 -17.21 12.74 -4.10
C ARG A 22 -15.85 12.91 -3.42
N ARG A 23 -15.23 11.84 -2.90
CA ARG A 23 -14.00 11.92 -2.07
C ARG A 23 -12.72 11.45 -2.79
N THR A 24 -12.82 10.71 -3.89
CA THR A 24 -11.70 10.00 -4.54
C THR A 24 -10.92 10.80 -5.58
N MET A 25 -11.28 12.06 -5.88
CA MET A 25 -10.61 12.82 -6.96
C MET A 25 -9.24 13.44 -6.59
N ALA A 26 -8.76 13.32 -5.35
CA ALA A 26 -7.58 14.04 -4.88
C ALA A 26 -6.29 13.19 -4.67
N ALA A 27 -6.37 11.86 -4.75
CA ALA A 27 -5.30 10.98 -4.26
C ALA A 27 -4.44 10.27 -5.33
N GLY A 28 -4.98 10.08 -6.54
CA GLY A 28 -4.32 9.26 -7.56
C GLY A 28 -3.19 9.94 -8.35
N ASP A 29 -3.02 11.25 -8.22
CA ASP A 29 -2.24 12.05 -9.18
C ASP A 29 -0.71 12.09 -8.94
N ALA A 30 -0.22 11.54 -7.83
CA ALA A 30 1.19 11.69 -7.43
C ALA A 30 2.12 10.51 -7.77
N LEU A 31 1.60 9.37 -8.26
CA LEU A 31 2.39 8.13 -8.31
C LEU A 31 2.95 7.74 -9.69
N LEU A 32 2.43 8.26 -10.80
CA LEU A 32 2.80 7.78 -12.15
C LEU A 32 3.07 8.88 -13.20
N ARG A 33 3.06 10.16 -12.84
CA ARG A 33 3.21 11.26 -13.81
C ARG A 33 4.66 11.74 -13.90
N ASP A 34 5.57 10.90 -14.37
CA ASP A 34 6.87 11.39 -14.87
C ASP A 34 7.52 10.44 -15.88
N ARG A 35 6.83 10.15 -16.99
CA ARG A 35 7.48 9.58 -18.18
C ARG A 35 6.68 9.82 -19.47
N SER A 36 6.70 11.05 -19.96
CA SER A 36 6.33 11.34 -21.34
C SER A 36 7.11 12.54 -21.86
N LYS A 37 8.36 12.28 -22.27
CA LYS A 37 9.11 13.08 -23.25
C LYS A 37 10.42 12.38 -23.65
N SER A 38 10.39 11.70 -24.79
CA SER A 38 11.49 11.62 -25.75
C SER A 38 10.95 10.92 -26.99
N GLY A 39 10.92 11.65 -28.10
CA GLY A 39 10.74 11.05 -29.42
C GLY A 39 12.09 10.61 -29.97
N ASP A 40 12.08 9.65 -30.88
CA ASP A 40 12.67 9.83 -32.21
C ASP A 40 12.16 8.73 -33.17
N THR A 41 12.07 9.15 -34.42
CA THR A 41 11.74 8.46 -35.66
C THR A 41 12.82 7.48 -36.12
N GLY A 42 12.42 6.37 -36.75
CA GLY A 42 13.34 5.42 -37.39
C GLY A 42 12.63 4.37 -38.25
N ASP A 43 12.68 4.62 -39.56
CA ASP A 43 12.20 3.83 -40.69
C ASP A 43 12.98 2.51 -40.86
N GLY A 44 12.37 1.47 -41.46
CA GLY A 44 13.05 0.18 -41.66
C GLY A 44 12.17 -1.00 -42.08
N ASP A 45 11.65 -0.93 -43.31
CA ASP A 45 11.14 -2.06 -44.11
C ASP A 45 12.09 -3.27 -44.12
N SER A 46 11.59 -4.48 -43.82
CA SER A 46 11.93 -5.72 -44.56
C SER A 46 11.52 -7.01 -43.83
N ARG A 47 10.84 -7.87 -44.59
CA ARG A 47 10.73 -9.35 -44.45
C ARG A 47 9.65 -9.91 -43.54
N ARG A 48 8.45 -9.88 -44.13
CA ARG A 48 7.44 -10.95 -44.07
C ARG A 48 8.10 -12.31 -44.38
N ARG A 49 8.47 -13.06 -43.35
CA ARG A 49 8.64 -14.53 -43.41
C ARG A 49 7.58 -15.15 -42.50
N GLN A 50 6.49 -15.57 -43.13
CA GLN A 50 5.46 -16.39 -42.51
C GLN A 50 6.02 -17.80 -42.37
N SER A 51 6.57 -18.12 -41.20
CA SER A 51 6.78 -19.50 -40.77
C SER A 51 5.59 -19.90 -39.91
N TYR A 52 4.75 -20.77 -40.44
CA TYR A 52 3.78 -21.53 -39.65
C TYR A 52 4.57 -22.56 -38.82
N ALA A 53 5.12 -22.12 -37.69
CA ALA A 53 5.65 -23.00 -36.67
C ALA A 53 4.49 -23.40 -35.74
N ALA A 54 4.48 -24.67 -35.36
CA ALA A 54 3.49 -25.29 -34.50
C ALA A 54 3.17 -24.42 -33.29
N GLY A 55 1.88 -24.27 -32.99
CA GLY A 55 1.41 -23.49 -31.84
C GLY A 55 1.79 -24.18 -30.55
N ASP A 56 3.00 -23.89 -30.05
CA ASP A 56 3.26 -23.88 -28.62
C ASP A 56 2.28 -22.86 -28.03
N PHE A 57 1.24 -23.35 -27.37
CA PHE A 57 0.50 -22.50 -26.43
C PHE A 57 1.48 -22.21 -25.29
N GLU A 58 2.31 -21.18 -25.45
CA GLU A 58 3.04 -20.59 -24.32
C GLU A 58 1.98 -20.18 -23.29
N LEU A 59 1.82 -21.03 -22.28
CA LEU A 59 0.99 -20.74 -21.12
C LEU A 59 1.57 -19.49 -20.49
N ASN A 60 0.70 -18.52 -20.27
CA ASN A 60 1.13 -17.33 -19.57
C ASN A 60 1.35 -17.68 -18.10
N ASP A 61 2.29 -17.01 -17.42
CA ASP A 61 2.63 -17.36 -16.03
C ASP A 61 1.45 -17.21 -15.06
N TRP A 62 0.49 -16.33 -15.33
CA TRP A 62 -0.76 -16.19 -14.56
C TRP A 62 -1.78 -17.30 -14.81
N GLU A 63 -1.50 -18.22 -15.74
CA GLU A 63 -2.28 -19.43 -16.00
C GLU A 63 -1.67 -20.66 -15.29
N GLU A 64 -0.48 -20.54 -14.70
CA GLU A 64 0.14 -21.59 -13.89
C GLU A 64 -0.64 -21.79 -12.58
N GLU A 65 -0.97 -23.05 -12.26
CA GLU A 65 -1.78 -23.40 -11.08
C GLU A 65 -1.14 -22.94 -9.76
N ARG A 66 0.20 -23.00 -9.66
CA ARG A 66 0.94 -22.52 -8.47
C ARG A 66 0.77 -21.01 -8.23
N LEU A 67 0.40 -20.26 -9.27
CA LEU A 67 0.22 -18.81 -9.26
C LEU A 67 -1.25 -18.41 -9.37
N ASP A 68 -2.18 -19.30 -9.06
CA ASP A 68 -3.59 -18.94 -9.00
C ASP A 68 -3.80 -17.85 -7.93
N ILE A 69 -4.61 -16.86 -8.30
CA ILE A 69 -4.81 -15.65 -7.49
C ILE A 69 -5.43 -15.94 -6.13
N GLU A 70 -6.18 -17.04 -6.01
CA GLU A 70 -6.74 -17.52 -4.75
C GLU A 70 -5.65 -17.80 -3.71
N GLY A 71 -4.48 -18.29 -4.15
CA GLY A 71 -3.31 -18.50 -3.32
C GLY A 71 -2.75 -17.19 -2.78
N PHE A 72 -2.57 -16.18 -3.63
CA PHE A 72 -2.10 -14.85 -3.24
C PHE A 72 -3.03 -14.17 -2.23
N VAL A 73 -4.34 -14.22 -2.47
CA VAL A 73 -5.35 -13.59 -1.60
C VAL A 73 -5.37 -14.29 -0.24
N SER A 74 -5.45 -15.62 -0.22
CA SER A 74 -5.53 -16.38 1.03
C SER A 74 -4.25 -16.24 1.85
N ASP A 75 -3.08 -16.33 1.20
CA ASP A 75 -1.78 -16.13 1.81
C ASP A 75 -1.66 -14.74 2.46
N TYR A 76 -1.98 -13.69 1.70
CA TYR A 76 -1.85 -12.32 2.19
C TYR A 76 -2.84 -12.02 3.32
N PHE A 77 -4.09 -12.49 3.22
CA PHE A 77 -5.10 -12.25 4.26
C PHE A 77 -4.68 -12.89 5.58
N ALA A 78 -4.22 -14.15 5.55
CA ALA A 78 -3.71 -14.82 6.73
C ALA A 78 -2.48 -14.09 7.29
N HIS A 79 -1.53 -13.71 6.43
CA HIS A 79 -0.34 -12.95 6.84
C HIS A 79 -0.71 -11.61 7.49
N ARG A 80 -1.64 -10.86 6.91
CA ARG A 80 -2.05 -9.54 7.39
C ARG A 80 -2.80 -9.63 8.71
N ALA A 81 -3.61 -10.66 8.93
CA ALA A 81 -4.25 -10.92 10.23
C ALA A 81 -3.21 -11.20 11.33
N LEU A 82 -2.19 -11.99 11.02
CA LEU A 82 -1.10 -12.30 11.96
C LEU A 82 -0.35 -11.05 12.43
N GLN A 83 -0.24 -10.02 11.58
CA GLN A 83 0.38 -8.74 11.96
C GLN A 83 -0.40 -8.02 13.09
N ASP A 84 -1.71 -8.28 13.22
CA ASP A 84 -2.55 -7.76 14.30
C ASP A 84 -2.71 -8.77 15.46
N GLY A 85 -1.94 -9.86 15.45
CA GLY A 85 -2.02 -10.92 16.46
C GLY A 85 -3.27 -11.81 16.33
N LEU A 86 -3.89 -11.82 15.16
CA LEU A 86 -5.08 -12.61 14.85
C LEU A 86 -4.71 -13.80 13.96
N GLU A 87 -5.42 -14.91 14.13
CA GLU A 87 -5.23 -16.11 13.32
C GLU A 87 -6.52 -16.44 12.55
N TRP A 88 -6.38 -16.68 11.24
CA TRP A 88 -7.48 -17.13 10.40
C TRP A 88 -7.46 -18.65 10.27
N TYR A 89 -8.02 -19.35 11.26
CA TYR A 89 -8.02 -20.82 11.32
C TYR A 89 -8.72 -21.50 10.12
N ASP A 90 -9.71 -20.84 9.52
CA ASP A 90 -10.48 -21.35 8.38
C ASP A 90 -9.87 -20.98 7.02
N ALA A 91 -8.63 -20.47 7.00
CA ALA A 91 -7.93 -20.12 5.78
C ALA A 91 -7.75 -21.36 4.88
N PRO A 92 -8.02 -21.28 3.56
CA PRO A 92 -7.74 -22.37 2.65
C PRO A 92 -6.26 -22.74 2.65
N GLU A 93 -5.97 -24.05 2.59
CA GLU A 93 -4.61 -24.53 2.41
C GLU A 93 -4.08 -24.12 1.02
N LEU A 94 -2.79 -23.77 0.97
CA LEU A 94 -2.10 -23.48 -0.29
C LEU A 94 -1.60 -24.80 -0.89
N PRO A 95 -2.12 -25.27 -2.04
CA PRO A 95 -1.78 -26.59 -2.57
C PRO A 95 -0.28 -26.78 -2.86
N PHE A 96 0.40 -25.69 -3.21
CA PHE A 96 1.85 -25.66 -3.50
C PHE A 96 2.67 -25.02 -2.37
N GLY A 97 2.04 -24.69 -1.25
CA GLY A 97 2.66 -23.89 -0.19
C GLY A 97 2.91 -22.43 -0.58
N VAL A 98 3.64 -21.71 0.27
CA VAL A 98 3.96 -20.29 0.06
C VAL A 98 5.00 -20.15 -1.05
N GLN A 99 4.66 -19.40 -2.10
CA GLN A 99 5.55 -19.12 -3.23
C GLN A 99 6.38 -17.85 -3.01
N PRO A 100 7.51 -17.67 -3.71
CA PRO A 100 8.28 -16.41 -3.71
C PRO A 100 7.44 -15.17 -4.06
N GLU A 101 6.51 -15.32 -5.01
CA GLU A 101 5.59 -14.27 -5.44
C GLU A 101 4.61 -13.88 -4.33
N HIS A 102 4.20 -14.83 -3.49
CA HIS A 102 3.38 -14.54 -2.30
C HIS A 102 4.17 -13.67 -1.30
N LEU A 103 5.43 -14.01 -1.04
CA LEU A 103 6.30 -13.22 -0.15
C LEU A 103 6.49 -11.80 -0.67
N MET A 104 6.70 -11.64 -1.99
CA MET A 104 6.78 -10.32 -2.62
C MET A 104 5.46 -9.55 -2.46
N MET A 105 4.31 -10.22 -2.64
CA MET A 105 3.00 -9.60 -2.45
C MET A 105 2.82 -9.08 -1.02
N ARG A 106 3.26 -9.82 0.00
CA ARG A 106 3.24 -9.37 1.40
C ARG A 106 4.02 -8.06 1.59
N ASP A 107 5.25 -8.01 1.09
CA ASP A 107 6.13 -6.84 1.24
C ASP A 107 5.53 -5.60 0.55
N ILE A 108 5.07 -5.76 -0.68
CA ILE A 108 4.54 -4.65 -1.48
C ILE A 108 3.19 -4.19 -0.95
N CYS A 109 2.31 -5.08 -0.53
CA CYS A 109 1.05 -4.69 0.10
C CYS A 109 1.30 -3.96 1.43
N ALA A 110 2.30 -4.36 2.22
CA ALA A 110 2.67 -3.63 3.44
C ALA A 110 3.24 -2.23 3.14
N ILE A 111 4.00 -2.07 2.05
CA ILE A 111 4.42 -0.74 1.55
C ILE A 111 3.21 0.08 1.11
N PHE A 112 2.27 -0.53 0.38
CA PHE A 112 1.09 0.12 -0.15
C PHE A 112 0.15 0.60 0.96
N GLU A 113 -0.14 -0.27 1.94
CA GLU A 113 -1.01 0.04 3.09
C GLU A 113 -0.43 1.20 3.90
N ARG A 114 0.88 1.19 4.20
CA ARG A 114 1.52 2.30 4.93
C ARG A 114 1.40 3.64 4.24
N ARG A 115 1.42 3.66 2.90
CA ARG A 115 1.33 4.89 2.11
C ARG A 115 -0.12 5.39 1.97
N ASN A 116 -1.09 4.48 1.94
CA ASN A 116 -2.49 4.78 1.68
C ASN A 116 -3.40 4.58 2.91
N ARG A 117 -2.81 4.51 4.11
CA ARG A 117 -3.47 4.10 5.36
C ARG A 117 -4.79 4.85 5.62
N HIS A 118 -4.78 6.16 5.49
CA HIS A 118 -5.95 6.99 5.78
C HIS A 118 -7.14 6.67 4.85
N GLU A 119 -6.87 6.46 3.55
CA GLU A 119 -7.91 6.10 2.58
C GLU A 119 -8.48 4.71 2.86
N PHE A 120 -7.58 3.77 3.18
CA PHE A 120 -7.94 2.41 3.51
C PHE A 120 -8.80 2.34 4.77
N GLU A 121 -8.47 3.10 5.81
CA GLU A 121 -9.27 3.19 7.03
C GLU A 121 -10.67 3.74 6.73
N SER A 122 -10.77 4.79 5.89
CA SER A 122 -12.06 5.36 5.50
C SER A 122 -12.92 4.42 4.65
N PHE A 123 -12.32 3.67 3.73
CA PHE A 123 -13.04 2.66 2.94
C PHE A 123 -13.46 1.47 3.81
N ALA A 124 -12.61 1.09 4.75
CA ALA A 124 -12.89 -0.01 5.66
C ALA A 124 -14.07 0.31 6.59
N GLU A 125 -14.14 1.52 7.14
CA GLU A 125 -15.30 1.96 7.94
C GLU A 125 -16.61 1.89 7.16
N GLN A 126 -16.60 2.32 5.90
CA GLN A 126 -17.79 2.28 5.05
C GLN A 126 -18.22 0.84 4.77
N LEU A 127 -17.30 -0.03 4.39
CA LEU A 127 -17.61 -1.42 4.09
C LEU A 127 -18.05 -2.20 5.34
N PHE A 128 -17.47 -1.89 6.49
CA PHE A 128 -17.80 -2.53 7.77
C PHE A 128 -19.16 -2.12 8.34
N SER A 129 -19.69 -0.95 7.93
CA SER A 129 -21.03 -0.52 8.31
C SER A 129 -22.16 -1.35 7.69
N ILE A 130 -21.82 -2.22 6.74
CA ILE A 130 -22.78 -2.99 5.95
C ILE A 130 -22.95 -4.38 6.61
N PRO A 131 -24.17 -4.76 7.04
CA PRO A 131 -24.39 -5.99 7.79
C PRO A 131 -24.05 -7.29 7.05
N LYS A 132 -24.22 -7.30 5.72
CA LYS A 132 -23.96 -8.47 4.88
C LYS A 132 -23.27 -8.06 3.59
N LEU A 133 -22.03 -8.50 3.44
CA LEU A 133 -21.28 -8.31 2.21
C LEU A 133 -21.84 -9.21 1.09
N THR A 134 -22.20 -8.61 -0.03
CA THR A 134 -22.55 -9.33 -1.27
C THR A 134 -21.49 -9.05 -2.33
N PHE A 135 -21.35 -9.94 -3.33
CA PHE A 135 -20.40 -9.73 -4.42
C PHE A 135 -20.65 -8.43 -5.19
N SER A 136 -21.92 -8.07 -5.46
CA SER A 136 -22.26 -6.83 -6.16
C SER A 136 -21.73 -5.61 -5.40
N LEU A 137 -22.01 -5.54 -4.11
CA LEU A 137 -21.59 -4.44 -3.25
C LEU A 137 -20.06 -4.37 -3.10
N TYR A 138 -19.42 -5.53 -2.93
CA TYR A 138 -17.97 -5.63 -2.94
C TYR A 138 -17.42 -5.04 -4.25
N SER A 139 -17.94 -5.50 -5.39
CA SER A 139 -17.48 -5.08 -6.71
C SER A 139 -17.62 -3.58 -6.98
N GLU A 140 -18.63 -2.92 -6.40
CA GLU A 140 -18.83 -1.48 -6.50
C GLU A 140 -17.79 -0.71 -5.68
N VAL A 141 -17.54 -1.13 -4.44
CA VAL A 141 -16.55 -0.50 -3.55
C VAL A 141 -15.14 -0.68 -4.12
N VAL A 142 -14.83 -1.90 -4.55
CA VAL A 142 -13.50 -2.22 -5.07
C VAL A 142 -13.25 -1.76 -6.50
N GLN A 143 -14.30 -1.38 -7.23
CA GLN A 143 -14.15 -0.73 -8.54
C GLN A 143 -13.30 0.54 -8.44
N MET A 144 -13.42 1.27 -7.34
CA MET A 144 -12.72 2.53 -7.12
C MET A 144 -11.29 2.36 -6.59
N ILE A 145 -11.00 1.21 -5.97
CA ILE A 145 -9.68 0.96 -5.36
C ILE A 145 -8.64 0.75 -6.45
N GLY A 146 -7.57 1.55 -6.42
CA GLY A 146 -6.46 1.46 -7.36
C GLY A 146 -6.85 1.79 -8.80
N TRP A 147 -7.99 2.44 -9.06
CA TRP A 147 -8.29 3.03 -10.36
C TRP A 147 -7.66 4.42 -10.43
N THR A 148 -6.60 4.58 -11.19
CA THR A 148 -6.18 5.90 -11.66
C THR A 148 -6.86 6.11 -13.00
N GLY A 149 -7.65 7.17 -13.16
CA GLY A 149 -8.55 7.44 -14.31
C GLY A 149 -7.97 7.40 -15.73
N ASP A 150 -6.67 7.09 -15.85
CA ASP A 150 -5.85 7.07 -17.06
C ASP A 150 -5.25 5.66 -17.34
N GLU A 151 -5.65 4.62 -16.61
CA GLU A 151 -5.14 3.26 -16.81
C GLU A 151 -5.87 2.55 -17.96
N SER A 152 -5.11 2.15 -19.00
CA SER A 152 -5.58 1.30 -20.09
C SER A 152 -5.87 -0.14 -19.65
N CYS A 153 -5.13 -0.62 -18.64
CA CYS A 153 -5.23 -1.98 -18.14
C CYS A 153 -6.29 -2.10 -17.05
N ALA A 154 -7.30 -2.95 -17.26
CA ALA A 154 -8.35 -3.20 -16.28
C ALA A 154 -7.82 -3.74 -14.93
N MET A 155 -6.66 -4.41 -14.93
CA MET A 155 -5.96 -4.88 -13.74
C MET A 155 -4.47 -4.54 -13.79
N SER A 156 -4.12 -3.27 -13.52
CA SER A 156 -2.72 -2.89 -13.30
C SER A 156 -2.14 -3.58 -12.06
N TYR A 157 -0.80 -3.62 -11.95
CA TYR A 157 -0.17 -4.11 -10.72
C TYR A 157 -0.55 -3.26 -9.51
N GLY A 158 -0.68 -1.94 -9.67
CA GLY A 158 -1.12 -1.04 -8.60
C GLY A 158 -2.53 -1.38 -8.10
N ARG A 159 -3.45 -1.67 -9.03
CA ARG A 159 -4.81 -2.11 -8.70
C ARG A 159 -4.82 -3.47 -8.02
N LEU A 160 -4.06 -4.44 -8.53
CA LEU A 160 -3.89 -5.76 -7.92
C LEU A 160 -3.43 -5.65 -6.46
N ILE A 161 -2.34 -4.89 -6.22
CA ILE A 161 -1.79 -4.66 -4.89
C ILE A 161 -2.82 -3.98 -3.99
N GLY A 162 -3.47 -2.92 -4.48
CA GLY A 162 -4.45 -2.16 -3.70
C GLY A 162 -5.63 -3.01 -3.25
N LEU A 163 -6.13 -3.90 -4.11
CA LEU A 163 -7.22 -4.81 -3.80
C LEU A 163 -6.84 -5.86 -2.76
N ILE A 164 -5.69 -6.51 -2.93
CA ILE A 164 -5.20 -7.53 -1.99
C ILE A 164 -4.89 -6.88 -0.63
N SER A 165 -4.21 -5.73 -0.65
CA SER A 165 -3.86 -4.97 0.55
C SER A 165 -5.12 -4.53 1.32
N PHE A 166 -6.11 -3.95 0.65
CA PHE A 166 -7.37 -3.54 1.26
C PHE A 166 -8.17 -4.74 1.79
N GLY A 167 -8.23 -5.82 1.01
CA GLY A 167 -8.88 -7.07 1.41
C GLY A 167 -8.28 -7.65 2.69
N GLY A 168 -6.95 -7.67 2.82
CA GLY A 168 -6.27 -8.15 4.02
C GLY A 168 -6.53 -7.28 5.25
N LEU A 169 -6.59 -5.97 5.09
CA LEU A 169 -6.99 -5.06 6.17
C LEU A 169 -8.43 -5.35 6.64
N MET A 170 -9.35 -5.53 5.69
CA MET A 170 -10.74 -5.88 6.00
C MET A 170 -10.87 -7.24 6.66
N ALA A 171 -10.12 -8.24 6.19
CA ALA A 171 -10.06 -9.56 6.78
C ALA A 171 -9.64 -9.48 8.26
N SER A 172 -8.58 -8.73 8.56
CA SER A 172 -8.13 -8.52 9.94
C SER A 172 -9.23 -7.88 10.81
N ARG A 173 -9.91 -6.84 10.32
CA ARG A 173 -11.02 -6.19 11.05
C ARG A 173 -12.21 -7.13 11.27
N MET A 174 -12.54 -7.95 10.28
CA MET A 174 -13.61 -8.95 10.39
C MET A 174 -13.25 -10.04 11.40
N LEU A 175 -11.99 -10.50 11.44
CA LEU A 175 -11.52 -11.44 12.46
C LEU A 175 -11.57 -10.84 13.86
N ALA A 176 -11.12 -9.59 14.02
CA ALA A 176 -11.18 -8.88 15.30
C ALA A 176 -12.61 -8.73 15.84
N ALA A 177 -13.59 -8.65 14.94
CA ALA A 177 -15.01 -8.58 15.27
C ALA A 177 -15.73 -9.93 15.30
N ASN A 178 -14.99 -11.04 15.23
CA ASN A 178 -15.53 -12.40 15.23
C ASN A 178 -16.49 -12.71 14.06
N HIS A 179 -16.23 -12.13 12.89
CA HIS A 179 -16.97 -12.35 11.63
C HIS A 179 -16.17 -13.23 10.65
N SER A 180 -15.61 -14.36 11.10
CA SER A 180 -14.74 -15.23 10.29
C SER A 180 -15.39 -15.75 9.00
N GLU A 181 -16.70 -16.03 9.02
CA GLU A 181 -17.45 -16.43 7.82
C GLU A 181 -17.40 -15.36 6.72
N GLN A 182 -17.44 -14.07 7.10
CA GLN A 182 -17.36 -12.98 6.13
C GLN A 182 -15.97 -12.85 5.51
N VAL A 183 -14.92 -13.27 6.22
CA VAL A 183 -13.53 -13.29 5.70
C VAL A 183 -13.42 -14.25 4.53
N ARG A 184 -14.05 -15.44 4.62
CA ARG A 184 -14.09 -16.40 3.52
C ARG A 184 -14.77 -15.82 2.28
N ASN A 185 -15.93 -15.18 2.46
CA ASN A 185 -16.64 -14.54 1.35
C ASN A 185 -15.81 -13.38 0.75
N MET A 186 -15.16 -12.57 1.59
CA MET A 186 -14.27 -11.50 1.16
C MET A 186 -13.13 -12.06 0.29
N SER A 187 -12.41 -13.08 0.77
CA SER A 187 -11.31 -13.71 0.04
C SER A 187 -11.78 -14.22 -1.33
N LEU A 188 -12.90 -14.95 -1.38
CA LEU A 188 -13.47 -15.44 -2.63
C LEU A 188 -13.83 -14.30 -3.59
N TYR A 189 -14.49 -13.26 -3.10
CA TYR A 189 -14.90 -12.12 -3.93
C TYR A 189 -13.69 -11.34 -4.47
N THR A 190 -12.66 -11.16 -3.65
CA THR A 190 -11.39 -10.55 -4.07
C THR A 190 -10.73 -11.37 -5.17
N ALA A 191 -10.58 -12.68 -4.96
CA ALA A 191 -9.97 -13.57 -5.94
C ALA A 191 -10.74 -13.58 -7.26
N LEU A 192 -12.05 -13.78 -7.25
CA LEU A 192 -12.89 -13.79 -8.46
C LEU A 192 -12.83 -12.46 -9.23
N PHE A 193 -12.87 -11.35 -8.51
CA PHE A 193 -12.82 -10.02 -9.12
C PHE A 193 -11.49 -9.74 -9.82
N ILE A 194 -10.38 -10.21 -9.23
CA ILE A 194 -9.05 -10.07 -9.80
C ILE A 194 -8.86 -11.05 -10.96
N LYS A 195 -9.16 -12.34 -10.76
CA LYS A 195 -9.03 -13.41 -11.77
C LYS A 195 -9.68 -13.04 -13.08
N SER A 196 -10.92 -12.56 -13.01
CA SER A 196 -11.70 -12.12 -14.17
C SER A 196 -10.99 -11.04 -14.98
N ARG A 197 -10.37 -10.05 -14.31
CA ARG A 197 -9.72 -8.93 -15.00
C ARG A 197 -8.33 -9.29 -15.52
N ILE A 198 -7.54 -10.06 -14.77
CA ILE A 198 -6.26 -10.60 -15.23
C ILE A 198 -6.46 -11.31 -16.56
N LYS A 199 -7.44 -12.23 -16.62
CA LYS A 199 -7.76 -13.01 -17.81
C LYS A 199 -8.09 -12.14 -19.04
N THR A 200 -8.71 -10.97 -18.83
CA THR A 200 -9.11 -10.06 -19.92
C THR A 200 -8.08 -9.03 -20.31
N SER A 201 -7.16 -8.65 -19.42
CA SER A 201 -6.27 -7.49 -19.65
C SER A 201 -4.79 -7.85 -19.72
N TRP A 202 -4.28 -8.76 -18.90
CA TRP A 202 -2.83 -8.97 -18.77
C TRP A 202 -2.14 -9.38 -20.07
N LYS A 203 -2.79 -10.25 -20.85
CA LYS A 203 -2.29 -10.64 -22.17
C LYS A 203 -2.14 -9.46 -23.12
N ASN A 204 -3.11 -8.55 -23.14
CA ASN A 204 -3.14 -7.43 -24.07
C ASN A 204 -2.21 -6.29 -23.62
N ASP A 205 -1.97 -6.18 -22.32
CA ASP A 205 -1.13 -5.16 -21.70
C ASP A 205 0.31 -5.64 -21.39
N GLU A 206 0.69 -6.82 -21.91
CA GLU A 206 2.02 -7.45 -21.72
C GLU A 206 2.44 -7.55 -20.23
N ARG A 207 1.49 -7.91 -19.36
CA ARG A 207 1.72 -8.06 -17.91
C ARG A 207 1.87 -9.53 -17.56
N SER A 208 2.67 -9.81 -16.53
CA SER A 208 2.98 -11.16 -16.06
C SER A 208 3.40 -11.12 -14.60
N TRP A 209 3.39 -12.26 -13.92
CA TRP A 209 3.95 -12.36 -12.57
C TRP A 209 5.46 -12.11 -12.55
N ALA A 210 6.20 -12.53 -13.57
CA ALA A 210 7.61 -12.18 -13.73
C ALA A 210 7.82 -10.66 -13.82
N GLY A 211 6.98 -9.96 -14.60
CA GLY A 211 6.99 -8.51 -14.71
C GLY A 211 6.62 -7.81 -13.40
N PHE A 212 5.66 -8.37 -12.66
CA PHE A 212 5.31 -7.93 -11.31
C PHE A 212 6.49 -8.04 -10.35
N MET A 213 7.22 -9.17 -10.36
CA MET A 213 8.38 -9.41 -9.49
C MET A 213 9.47 -8.38 -9.74
N ALA A 214 9.86 -8.18 -11.01
CA ALA A 214 10.87 -7.20 -11.39
C ALA A 214 10.49 -5.77 -10.95
N LEU A 215 9.24 -5.35 -11.19
CA LEU A 215 8.77 -4.03 -10.75
C LEU A 215 8.78 -3.91 -9.22
N SER A 216 8.34 -4.95 -8.51
CA SER A 216 8.22 -4.97 -7.06
C SER A 216 9.58 -4.86 -6.37
N GLU A 217 10.62 -5.49 -6.90
CA GLU A 217 11.99 -5.33 -6.40
C GLU A 217 12.43 -3.86 -6.43
N THR A 218 12.14 -3.15 -7.53
CA THR A 218 12.45 -1.71 -7.62
C THR A 218 11.66 -0.87 -6.61
N MET A 219 10.40 -1.25 -6.35
CA MET A 219 9.56 -0.58 -5.36
C MET A 219 10.08 -0.78 -3.93
N LYS A 220 10.52 -2.01 -3.59
CA LYS A 220 11.14 -2.32 -2.29
C LYS A 220 12.43 -1.53 -2.09
N ALA A 221 13.33 -1.57 -3.06
CA ALA A 221 14.60 -0.82 -2.99
C ALA A 221 14.35 0.69 -2.79
N ARG A 222 13.37 1.26 -3.50
CA ARG A 222 12.98 2.67 -3.34
C ARG A 222 12.37 2.98 -1.96
N ASP A 223 11.56 2.08 -1.41
CA ASP A 223 11.00 2.25 -0.07
C ASP A 223 12.09 2.20 1.00
N ASP A 224 13.03 1.27 0.90
CA ASP A 224 14.14 1.13 1.85
C ASP A 224 15.02 2.38 1.87
N VAL A 225 15.36 2.92 0.69
CA VAL A 225 16.09 4.19 0.59
C VAL A 225 15.30 5.34 1.22
N SER A 226 13.99 5.38 1.00
CA SER A 226 13.12 6.42 1.56
C SER A 226 13.01 6.32 3.08
N ARG A 227 12.98 5.10 3.63
CA ARG A 227 12.98 4.85 5.08
C ARG A 227 14.30 5.24 5.71
N GLN A 228 15.42 4.86 5.10
CA GLN A 228 16.74 5.22 5.61
C GLN A 228 16.92 6.73 5.67
N LYS A 229 16.50 7.46 4.62
CA LYS A 229 16.52 8.92 4.62
C LYS A 229 15.70 9.53 5.76
N LYS A 230 14.49 9.01 6.03
CA LYS A 230 13.66 9.48 7.14
C LYS A 230 14.34 9.24 8.50
N LEU A 231 14.93 8.07 8.70
CA LEU A 231 15.66 7.74 9.92
C LEU A 231 16.89 8.63 10.11
N ASP A 232 17.68 8.84 9.05
CA ASP A 232 18.86 9.70 9.08
C ASP A 232 18.46 11.16 9.36
N GLU A 233 17.35 11.64 8.79
CA GLU A 233 16.79 12.96 9.10
C GLU A 233 16.33 13.08 10.55
N GLU A 234 15.63 12.07 11.07
CA GLU A 234 15.18 12.02 12.47
C GLU A 234 16.37 11.99 13.43
N GLN A 235 17.39 11.19 13.14
CA GLN A 235 18.64 11.15 13.90
C GLN A 235 19.39 12.48 13.83
N ARG A 236 19.43 13.13 12.65
CA ARG A 236 20.02 14.46 12.50
C ARG A 236 19.26 15.50 13.32
N ARG A 237 17.91 15.45 13.32
CA ARG A 237 17.07 16.32 14.14
C ARG A 237 17.30 16.07 15.64
N ALA A 238 17.37 14.82 16.07
CA ALA A 238 17.65 14.44 17.44
C ALA A 238 19.04 14.91 17.89
N ARG A 239 20.06 14.72 17.04
CA ARG A 239 21.42 15.24 17.27
C ARG A 239 21.42 16.76 17.38
N ASN A 240 20.81 17.47 16.44
CA ASN A 240 20.76 18.94 16.46
C ASN A 240 20.07 19.49 17.73
N ARG A 241 19.00 18.84 18.23
CA ARG A 241 18.36 19.20 19.52
C ARG A 241 19.28 19.00 20.72
N ARG A 242 20.16 17.99 20.68
CA ARG A 242 21.11 17.70 21.76
C ARG A 242 22.22 18.75 21.85
N TRP A 243 22.69 19.27 20.71
CA TRP A 243 23.69 20.34 20.68
C TRP A 243 23.10 21.71 21.06
N SER A 244 21.83 21.99 20.75
CA SER A 244 21.18 23.23 21.18
C SER A 244 20.97 23.32 22.70
N MET A 245 20.84 22.19 23.40
CA MET A 245 20.75 22.18 24.88
C MET A 245 22.11 22.38 25.57
N ILE A 246 23.21 21.99 24.94
CA ILE A 246 24.56 22.20 25.50
C ILE A 246 25.00 23.66 25.31
N GLY A 247 24.57 24.34 24.23
CA GLY A 247 24.89 25.75 23.97
C GLY A 247 24.16 26.79 24.84
N LEU A 248 23.08 26.41 25.52
CA LEU A 248 22.34 27.30 26.44
C LEU A 248 22.86 27.25 27.90
N GLY A 249 23.60 26.19 28.27
CA GLY A 249 24.15 26.03 29.63
C GLY A 249 25.47 26.75 29.87
N THR A 250 26.22 27.12 28.83
CA THR A 250 27.56 27.72 28.96
C THR A 250 27.57 29.26 28.95
N VAL A 251 26.50 29.92 28.50
CA VAL A 251 26.45 31.40 28.47
C VAL A 251 26.01 32.01 29.81
N ALA A 252 25.34 31.26 30.68
CA ALA A 252 24.91 31.76 32.00
C ALA A 252 26.01 31.73 33.08
N ALA A 253 27.12 31.00 32.87
CA ALA A 253 28.20 30.90 33.85
C ALA A 253 29.33 31.95 33.68
N ALA A 254 29.32 32.73 32.59
CA ALA A 254 30.41 33.67 32.28
C ALA A 254 30.17 35.11 32.75
N LEU A 255 29.01 35.44 33.34
CA LEU A 255 28.65 36.82 33.71
C LEU A 255 28.34 36.98 35.21
N GLY A 256 29.08 36.30 36.08
CA GLY A 256 28.71 36.25 37.49
C GLY A 256 29.81 35.98 38.51
N VAL A 257 31.07 36.41 38.30
CA VAL A 257 31.98 36.66 39.44
C VAL A 257 32.89 37.85 39.09
N GLY A 258 32.47 39.04 39.52
CA GLY A 258 33.41 40.12 39.81
C GLY A 258 34.02 39.87 41.19
N VAL A 259 35.35 39.73 41.25
CA VAL A 259 36.11 40.03 42.46
C VAL A 259 37.35 40.80 42.04
N ALA A 260 37.33 42.10 42.36
CA ALA A 260 38.52 42.93 42.40
C ALA A 260 39.35 42.56 43.63
N VAL A 261 40.66 42.35 43.47
CA VAL A 261 41.63 42.51 44.56
C VAL A 261 42.74 43.46 44.12
N VAL A 262 42.71 44.59 44.80
CA VAL A 262 43.67 45.68 44.91
C VAL A 262 45.05 45.19 45.37
N GLY A 263 46.09 45.70 44.71
CA GLY A 263 47.28 46.31 45.31
C GLY A 263 48.21 45.52 46.25
N GLY A 264 49.47 45.39 45.84
CA GLY A 264 50.58 45.08 46.75
C GLY A 264 51.95 44.99 46.06
N ARG A 265 52.75 46.05 46.14
CA ARG A 265 54.19 46.08 45.80
C ARG A 265 54.97 45.07 46.65
N ILE A 266 56.09 44.53 46.13
CA ILE A 266 57.46 44.60 46.71
C ILE A 266 58.47 43.78 45.86
N LEU A 267 59.48 44.52 45.38
CA LEU A 267 60.92 44.25 45.13
C LEU A 267 61.49 42.82 45.09
N LEU A 268 62.38 42.58 44.12
CA LEU A 268 63.83 42.26 44.23
C LEU A 268 64.31 41.64 42.88
N ASN A 269 65.03 42.39 42.04
CA ASN A 269 66.49 42.48 41.96
C ASN A 269 67.19 41.21 41.43
N HIS A 270 67.67 41.23 40.19
CA HIS A 270 69.02 40.73 39.84
C HIS A 270 69.45 41.13 38.41
N LYS A 271 70.60 41.83 38.37
CA LYS A 271 71.52 42.14 37.27
C LYS A 271 71.18 43.28 36.33
#